data_AF-Q31MM6-F1
#
_entry.id   AF-Q31MM6-F1
#
_cell.length_a   1.000
_cell.length_b   1.000
_cell.length_c   1.000
_cell.angle_alpha   90.00
_cell.angle_beta   90.00
_cell.angle_gamma   90.00
#
_symmetry.space_group_name_H-M   'P 1'
#
loop_
_entity.id
_entity.type
_entity.pdbx_description
1 polymer ?
#
loop_
_entity_poly.entity_id
_entity_poly.type
_entity_poly.pdbx_seq_one_letter_code
_entity_poly.pdbx_strand_id
1 'polypeptide(L)'
;MVSRRCQSLHRKRWGQGSARLGKFASHVCAIVTLSREHAWQLLQDLLFYGESAETWVQDVWTQNEGLGESAAALIEITQRLWEQVPESQLRSLLRELAASHPDRIAELESASDWQAIAD
;
A
#
# COMPACT_ATOMS: atom_id res chain seq x y z
N MET A 1 34.70 19.34 13.35
CA MET A 1 34.87 19.04 11.91
C MET A 1 33.52 18.55 11.39
N VAL A 2 32.78 19.16 10.46
CA VAL A 2 32.74 20.46 9.76
C VAL A 2 31.22 20.76 9.69
N SER A 3 30.74 21.66 10.54
CA SER A 3 30.35 23.05 10.26
C SER A 3 28.95 23.24 9.66
N ARG A 4 28.05 23.73 10.53
CA ARG A 4 26.80 24.40 10.20
C ARG A 4 27.12 25.75 9.56
N ARG A 5 26.58 26.06 8.37
CA ARG A 5 26.11 27.40 7.93
C ARG A 5 25.84 27.42 6.42
N CYS A 6 24.63 27.78 6.04
CA CYS A 6 24.39 28.88 5.09
C CYS A 6 22.88 29.17 5.04
N GLN A 7 22.44 30.10 5.89
CA GLN A 7 21.26 30.92 5.59
C GLN A 7 21.73 32.17 4.85
N SER A 8 20.85 32.67 3.98
CA SER A 8 20.83 34.00 3.35
C SER A 8 21.78 34.20 2.19
N LEU A 9 21.22 34.35 0.98
CA LEU A 9 21.32 35.63 0.28
C LEU A 9 20.18 35.79 -0.75
N HIS A 10 19.66 37.02 -0.73
CA HIS A 10 18.52 37.55 -1.42
C HIS A 10 18.58 37.47 -2.95
N ARG A 11 17.44 37.11 -3.54
CA ARG A 11 16.65 37.91 -4.50
C ARG A 11 17.48 38.67 -5.56
N LYS A 12 17.44 38.20 -6.81
CA LYS A 12 17.18 39.06 -7.99
C LYS A 12 17.00 38.23 -9.28
N ARG A 13 15.88 38.53 -9.95
CA ARG A 13 15.78 38.76 -11.40
C ARG A 13 15.71 37.51 -12.31
N TRP A 14 14.48 37.10 -12.63
CA TRP A 14 14.20 36.45 -13.91
C TRP A 14 13.16 37.29 -14.65
N GLY A 15 13.65 37.99 -15.67
CA GLY A 15 12.83 38.53 -16.76
C GLY A 15 12.52 37.42 -17.77
N GLN A 16 11.44 37.64 -18.51
CA GLN A 16 10.94 36.78 -19.57
C GLN A 16 12.00 36.47 -20.64
N GLY A 17 12.00 35.22 -21.13
CA GLY A 17 12.80 34.79 -22.28
C GLY A 17 12.56 33.31 -22.57
N SER A 18 11.92 33.04 -23.71
CA SER A 18 11.30 31.78 -24.13
C SER A 18 12.26 30.59 -24.33
N ALA A 19 11.68 29.40 -24.13
CA ALA A 19 11.98 28.12 -24.78
C ALA A 19 13.37 27.47 -24.59
N ARG A 20 13.41 26.42 -23.76
CA ARG A 20 13.97 25.10 -24.13
C ARG A 20 13.55 24.03 -23.14
N LEU A 21 13.15 22.89 -23.70
CA LEU A 21 12.81 21.64 -23.04
C LEU A 21 13.80 21.29 -21.91
N GLY A 22 13.27 21.15 -20.71
CA GLY A 22 13.94 20.55 -19.57
C GLY A 22 12.88 19.88 -18.73
N LYS A 23 12.79 18.55 -18.84
CA LYS A 23 12.06 17.69 -17.93
C LYS A 23 12.58 17.96 -16.52
N PHE A 24 11.98 18.90 -15.81
CA PHE A 24 12.13 18.96 -14.37
C PHE A 24 11.23 17.87 -13.82
N ALA A 25 11.89 16.75 -13.50
CA ALA A 25 11.40 15.72 -12.62
C ALA A 25 10.76 16.39 -11.41
N SER A 26 9.44 16.50 -11.44
CA SER A 26 8.68 16.67 -10.22
C SER A 26 8.67 15.29 -9.58
N HIS A 27 9.71 15.01 -8.78
CA HIS A 27 9.57 14.10 -7.64
C HIS A 27 8.57 14.73 -6.68
N VAL A 28 7.30 14.81 -7.10
CA VAL A 28 6.21 14.72 -6.15
C VAL A 28 6.28 13.26 -5.75
N CYS A 29 7.01 12.98 -4.67
CA CYS A 29 6.65 11.84 -3.84
C CYS A 29 5.23 12.17 -3.40
N ALA A 30 4.25 11.78 -4.22
CA ALA A 30 2.87 11.85 -3.85
C ALA A 30 2.83 10.96 -2.63
N ILE A 31 2.71 11.57 -1.45
CA ILE A 31 2.28 10.84 -0.28
C ILE A 31 0.89 10.35 -0.67
N VAL A 32 0.83 9.15 -1.24
CA VAL A 32 -0.43 8.48 -1.52
C VAL A 32 -1.07 8.35 -0.16
N THR A 33 -2.11 9.14 0.09
CA THR A 33 -2.87 9.01 1.33
C THR A 33 -3.53 7.64 1.25
N LEU A 34 -3.04 6.71 2.05
CA LEU A 34 -3.57 5.35 2.13
C LEU A 34 -4.87 5.43 2.93
N SER A 35 -6.02 5.32 2.27
CA SER A 35 -7.30 5.21 2.96
C SER A 35 -7.47 3.81 3.52
N ARG A 36 -8.37 3.66 4.50
CA ARG A 36 -8.75 2.36 5.07
C ARG A 36 -9.28 1.39 4.02
N GLU A 37 -10.09 1.88 3.09
CA GLU A 37 -10.70 1.09 2.03
C GLU A 37 -9.63 0.56 1.08
N HIS A 38 -8.68 1.40 0.67
CA HIS A 38 -7.58 0.97 -0.19
C HIS A 38 -6.67 -0.02 0.53
N ALA A 39 -6.33 0.25 1.80
CA ALA A 39 -5.55 -0.67 2.62
C ALA A 39 -6.24 -2.04 2.80
N TRP A 40 -7.57 -2.04 2.90
CA TRP A 40 -8.37 -3.25 2.99
C TRP A 40 -8.37 -4.03 1.68
N GLN A 41 -8.50 -3.35 0.53
CA GLN A 41 -8.42 -3.98 -0.79
C GLN A 41 -7.08 -4.68 -1.00
N LEU A 42 -5.97 -4.03 -0.63
CA LEU A 42 -4.64 -4.65 -0.70
C LEU A 42 -4.55 -5.87 0.20
N LEU A 43 -5.02 -5.78 1.45
CA LEU A 43 -5.03 -6.92 2.35
C LEU A 43 -5.87 -8.09 1.80
N GLN A 44 -7.04 -7.82 1.20
CA GLN A 44 -7.86 -8.86 0.57
C GLN A 44 -7.12 -9.52 -0.60
N ASP A 45 -6.50 -8.72 -1.47
CA ASP A 45 -5.72 -9.23 -2.60
C ASP A 45 -4.58 -10.14 -2.10
N LEU A 46 -3.89 -9.73 -1.03
CA LEU A 46 -2.90 -10.56 -0.38
C LEU A 46 -3.49 -11.82 0.24
N LEU A 47 -4.61 -11.77 0.97
CA LEU A 47 -5.19 -12.93 1.66
C LEU A 47 -5.78 -13.97 0.70
N PHE A 48 -6.40 -13.51 -0.38
CA PHE A 48 -7.19 -14.34 -1.29
C PHE A 48 -6.58 -14.44 -2.69
N TYR A 49 -5.29 -14.08 -2.87
CA TYR A 49 -4.59 -14.23 -4.15
C TYR A 49 -5.32 -13.55 -5.33
N GLY A 50 -5.86 -12.35 -5.10
CA GLY A 50 -6.62 -11.60 -6.10
C GLY A 50 -8.04 -12.07 -6.36
N GLU A 51 -8.50 -13.13 -5.68
CA GLU A 51 -9.90 -13.55 -5.74
C GLU A 51 -10.74 -12.90 -4.63
N SER A 52 -12.07 -13.02 -4.74
CA SER A 52 -12.96 -12.54 -3.70
C SER A 52 -12.98 -13.49 -2.50
N ALA A 53 -13.24 -12.94 -1.30
CA ALA A 53 -13.38 -13.74 -0.09
C ALA A 53 -14.47 -14.83 -0.21
N GLU A 54 -15.57 -14.53 -0.91
CA GLU A 54 -16.66 -15.50 -1.18
C GLU A 54 -16.20 -16.64 -2.08
N THR A 55 -15.49 -16.32 -3.17
CA THR A 55 -14.90 -17.30 -4.08
C THR A 55 -13.92 -18.20 -3.34
N TRP A 56 -13.00 -17.62 -2.57
CA TRP A 56 -12.04 -18.38 -1.78
C TRP A 56 -12.71 -19.34 -0.79
N VAL A 57 -13.75 -18.87 -0.07
CA VAL A 57 -14.52 -19.71 0.86
C VAL A 57 -15.20 -20.87 0.13
N GLN A 58 -15.81 -20.60 -1.02
CA GLN A 58 -16.49 -21.62 -1.80
C GLN A 58 -15.51 -22.68 -2.31
N ASP A 59 -14.30 -22.28 -2.67
CA ASP A 59 -13.23 -23.18 -3.09
C ASP A 59 -12.76 -24.06 -1.92
N VAL A 60 -12.61 -23.48 -0.72
CA VAL A 60 -12.33 -24.26 0.50
C VAL A 60 -13.47 -25.25 0.79
N TRP A 61 -14.72 -24.83 0.67
CA TRP A 61 -15.89 -25.71 0.87
C TRP A 61 -15.90 -26.88 -0.09
N THR A 62 -15.56 -26.63 -1.36
CA THR A 62 -15.51 -27.64 -2.42
C THR A 62 -14.40 -28.67 -2.17
N GLN A 63 -13.29 -28.25 -1.56
CA GLN A 63 -12.18 -29.14 -1.19
C GLN A 63 -12.42 -29.88 0.12
N ASN A 64 -13.04 -29.23 1.10
CA ASN A 64 -13.35 -29.79 2.42
C ASN A 64 -14.54 -29.05 3.07
N GLU A 65 -15.71 -29.68 3.06
CA GLU A 65 -16.93 -29.10 3.61
C GLU A 65 -16.81 -28.69 5.09
N GLY A 66 -16.03 -29.42 5.89
CA GLY A 66 -15.82 -29.12 7.31
C GLY A 66 -14.93 -27.91 7.57
N LEU A 67 -14.09 -27.53 6.60
CA LEU A 67 -13.23 -26.34 6.70
C LEU A 67 -13.90 -25.08 6.15
N GLY A 68 -14.92 -25.22 5.31
CA GLY A 68 -15.64 -24.07 4.73
C GLY A 68 -16.24 -23.14 5.78
N GLU A 69 -16.87 -23.69 6.82
CA GLU A 69 -17.42 -22.91 7.93
C GLU A 69 -16.32 -22.16 8.70
N SER A 70 -15.16 -22.80 8.90
CA SER A 70 -14.00 -22.16 9.53
C SER A 70 -13.41 -21.03 8.66
N ALA A 71 -13.40 -21.20 7.34
CA ALA A 71 -12.95 -20.20 6.38
C ALA A 71 -13.87 -18.96 6.39
N ALA A 72 -15.20 -19.17 6.40
CA ALA A 72 -16.16 -18.08 6.53
C ALA A 72 -15.99 -17.33 7.86
N ALA A 73 -15.83 -18.04 8.97
CA ALA A 73 -15.56 -17.45 10.28
C ALA A 73 -14.25 -16.63 10.30
N LEU A 74 -13.20 -17.12 9.63
CA LEU A 74 -11.92 -16.40 9.52
C LEU A 74 -12.08 -15.04 8.83
N ILE A 75 -12.87 -14.96 7.75
CA ILE A 75 -13.14 -13.68 7.08
C ILE A 75 -13.87 -12.72 8.01
N GLU A 76 -14.91 -13.18 8.69
CA GLU A 76 -15.67 -12.34 9.62
C GLU A 76 -14.77 -11.80 10.74
N ILE A 77 -13.96 -12.67 11.35
CA ILE A 77 -13.03 -12.29 12.42
C ILE A 77 -12.00 -11.27 11.88
N THR A 78 -11.45 -11.52 10.69
CA THR A 78 -10.45 -10.64 10.08
C THR A 78 -11.03 -9.26 9.78
N GLN A 79 -12.25 -9.19 9.25
CA GLN A 79 -12.97 -7.92 9.02
C GLN A 79 -13.18 -7.14 10.32
N ARG A 80 -13.68 -7.81 11.37
CA ARG A 80 -13.89 -7.17 12.68
C ARG A 80 -12.58 -6.66 13.28
N LEU A 81 -11.50 -7.43 13.18
CA LEU A 81 -10.18 -7.01 13.65
C LEU A 81 -9.66 -5.80 12.86
N TRP A 82 -9.84 -5.80 11.54
CA TRP A 82 -9.43 -4.70 10.67
C TRP A 82 -10.10 -3.38 11.03
N GLU A 83 -11.40 -3.40 11.35
CA GLU A 83 -12.14 -2.22 11.79
C GLU A 83 -11.57 -1.59 13.06
N GLN A 84 -10.90 -2.37 13.92
CA GLN A 84 -10.27 -1.88 15.15
C GLN A 84 -8.90 -1.24 14.92
N VAL A 85 -8.25 -1.48 13.77
CA VAL A 85 -6.91 -0.97 13.51
C VAL A 85 -6.98 0.54 13.23
N PRO A 86 -6.27 1.40 13.98
CA PRO A 86 -6.27 2.84 13.70
C PRO A 86 -5.66 3.15 12.32
N GLU A 87 -6.24 4.13 11.61
CA GLU A 87 -5.80 4.46 10.24
C GLU A 87 -4.32 4.88 10.18
N SER A 88 -3.82 5.53 11.23
CA SER A 88 -2.42 5.90 11.39
C SER A 88 -1.45 4.71 11.44
N GLN A 89 -1.93 3.51 11.78
CA GLN A 89 -1.12 2.30 11.88
C GLN A 89 -1.17 1.43 10.61
N LEU A 90 -2.16 1.63 9.74
CA LEU A 90 -2.38 0.79 8.55
C LEU A 90 -1.15 0.74 7.64
N ARG A 91 -0.51 1.89 7.39
CA ARG A 91 0.70 1.94 6.57
C ARG A 91 1.84 1.12 7.17
N SER A 92 2.05 1.18 8.49
CA SER A 92 3.10 0.39 9.14
C SER A 92 2.81 -1.10 9.01
N LEU A 93 1.58 -1.50 9.28
CA LEU A 93 1.14 -2.89 9.19
C LEU A 93 1.30 -3.45 7.77
N LEU A 94 0.87 -2.70 6.73
CA LEU A 94 1.05 -3.12 5.35
C LEU A 94 2.53 -3.21 4.94
N ARG A 95 3.40 -2.31 5.43
CA ARG A 95 4.85 -2.42 5.21
C ARG A 95 5.43 -3.69 5.83
N GLU A 96 5.01 -4.04 7.03
CA GLU A 96 5.44 -5.25 7.72
C GLU A 96 5.00 -6.51 6.95
N LEU A 97 3.76 -6.54 6.45
CA LEU A 97 3.26 -7.62 5.60
C LEU A 97 4.02 -7.69 4.26
N ALA A 98 4.35 -6.54 3.67
CA ALA A 98 5.14 -6.48 2.45
C ALA A 98 6.53 -7.09 2.62
N ALA A 99 7.16 -6.78 3.76
CA ALA A 99 8.47 -7.34 4.11
C ALA A 99 8.40 -8.85 4.43
N SER A 100 7.31 -9.34 5.02
CA SER A 100 7.18 -10.76 5.38
C SER A 100 6.77 -11.66 4.21
N HIS A 101 6.09 -11.12 3.20
CA HIS A 101 5.51 -11.90 2.10
C HIS A 101 5.88 -11.36 0.70
N PRO A 102 7.18 -11.14 0.41
CA PRO A 102 7.62 -10.53 -0.84
C PRO A 102 7.26 -11.37 -2.07
N ASP A 103 7.47 -12.69 -2.01
CA ASP A 103 7.20 -13.59 -3.14
C ASP A 103 5.72 -13.62 -3.49
N ARG A 104 4.85 -13.61 -2.46
CA ARG A 104 3.41 -13.62 -2.66
C ARG A 104 2.91 -12.33 -3.30
N ILE A 105 3.45 -11.18 -2.86
CA ILE A 105 3.07 -9.87 -3.42
C ILE A 105 3.54 -9.70 -4.86
N ALA A 106 4.70 -10.25 -5.22
CA ALA A 106 5.24 -10.13 -6.56
C ALA A 106 4.36 -10.76 -7.65
N GLU A 107 3.48 -11.69 -7.26
CA GLU A 107 2.54 -12.37 -8.16
C GLU A 107 1.17 -11.66 -8.26
N LEU A 108 0.89 -10.68 -7.40
CA LEU A 108 -0.38 -9.97 -7.37
C LEU A 108 -0.46 -8.87 -8.43
N GLU A 109 -1.66 -8.61 -8.95
CA GLU A 109 -1.89 -7.47 -9.83
C GLU A 109 -1.64 -6.12 -9.10
N SER A 110 -1.84 -6.08 -7.78
CA SER A 110 -1.58 -4.89 -6.96
C SER A 110 -0.11 -4.71 -6.54
N ALA A 111 0.83 -5.50 -7.06
CA ALA A 111 2.24 -5.45 -6.67
C ALA A 111 2.84 -4.03 -6.70
N SER A 112 2.43 -3.19 -7.67
CA SER A 112 2.87 -1.79 -7.74
C SER A 112 2.39 -0.93 -6.57
N ASP A 113 1.18 -1.18 -6.07
CA ASP A 113 0.61 -0.42 -4.94
C ASP A 113 1.30 -0.82 -3.63
N TRP A 114 1.63 -2.10 -3.48
CA TRP A 114 2.46 -2.58 -2.37
C TRP A 114 3.85 -1.95 -2.36
N GLN A 115 4.50 -1.81 -3.51
CA GLN A 115 5.79 -1.12 -3.60
C GLN A 115 5.69 0.36 -3.20
N ALA A 116 4.64 1.05 -3.63
CA ALA A 116 4.39 2.45 -3.26
C ALA A 116 4.11 2.64 -1.76
N ILE A 117 3.69 1.57 -1.06
CA ILE A 117 3.56 1.56 0.40
C ILE A 117 4.90 1.30 1.08
N ALA A 118 5.74 0.41 0.51
CA ALA A 118 7.05 0.03 1.05
C ALA A 118 8.07 1.17 1.00
N ASP A 119 8.05 1.98 -0.06
CA ASP A 119 8.90 3.19 -0.23
C ASP A 119 8.54 4.32 0.76
#